data_AF-G7WPY2-F1
#
_entry.id   AF-G7WPY2-F1
#
_cell.length_a   1.000
_cell.length_b   1.000
_cell.length_c   1.000
_cell.angle_alpha   90.00
_cell.angle_beta   90.00
_cell.angle_gamma   90.00
#
_symmetry.space_group_name_H-M   'P 1'
#
loop_
_entity.id
_entity.type
_entity.pdbx_description
1 polymer ?
#
loop_
_entity_poly.entity_id
_entity_poly.type
_entity_poly.pdbx_seq_one_letter_code
_entity_poly.pdbx_strand_id
1 'polypeptide(L)'
;MKRLIAACISAGLVVTLGLVGMAYGQFGYRVTNSSPEVGDIVEDFADNLPSPEPFVQTPVQMGYWDTGSSSMTFDEGDVLYLHIGGVVVMGTDVSANDIRLTDSAFGSAGSKVKAGDGDLEKDLTPFPRGLPRIVFVDEVLGVVGQFDITDSVYIKTASPAWILGSGDVRLSSVHGLSASLVKEGDSDYGLECSVLHQGPSFDVWYPGARGKLRFFNENGNVFIDPGAPLKTLPSPPIYDEPDVVYFDLSNPSAQPRSFGYITPNAIRISL
;
A
#
# COMPACT_ATOMS: atom_id res chain seq x y z
N MET A 1 -14.02 33.39 -36.60
CA MET A 1 -13.59 33.52 -35.18
C MET A 1 -14.37 32.65 -34.19
N LYS A 2 -15.63 32.24 -34.41
CA LYS A 2 -16.39 31.40 -33.46
C LYS A 2 -16.00 29.91 -33.38
N ARG A 3 -15.22 29.39 -34.34
CA ARG A 3 -14.85 27.96 -34.41
C ARG A 3 -13.52 27.59 -33.73
N LEU A 4 -12.68 28.57 -33.40
CA LEU A 4 -11.39 28.35 -32.71
C LEU A 4 -11.55 28.27 -31.18
N ILE A 5 -12.58 28.90 -30.61
CA ILE A 5 -12.83 28.89 -29.16
C ILE A 5 -13.40 27.54 -28.70
N ALA A 6 -14.18 26.85 -29.56
CA ALA A 6 -14.74 25.54 -29.22
C ALA A 6 -13.66 24.44 -29.17
N ALA A 7 -12.63 24.49 -30.02
CA ALA A 7 -11.56 23.50 -30.05
C ALA A 7 -10.65 23.55 -28.81
N CYS A 8 -10.38 24.76 -28.27
CA CYS A 8 -9.56 24.90 -27.07
C CYS A 8 -10.28 24.45 -25.78
N ILE A 9 -11.61 24.60 -25.72
CA ILE A 9 -12.41 24.15 -24.56
C ILE A 9 -12.51 22.61 -24.55
N SER A 10 -12.60 21.97 -25.71
CA SER A 10 -12.61 20.50 -25.81
C SER A 10 -11.25 19.87 -25.49
N ALA A 11 -10.14 20.51 -25.88
CA ALA A 11 -8.80 20.03 -25.53
C ALA A 11 -8.51 20.21 -24.02
N GLY A 12 -8.96 21.31 -23.40
CA GLY A 12 -8.82 21.53 -21.95
C GLY A 12 -9.65 20.55 -21.10
N LEU A 13 -10.83 20.12 -21.58
CA LEU A 13 -11.69 19.16 -20.89
C LEU A 13 -11.15 17.71 -20.99
N VAL A 14 -10.51 17.36 -22.11
CA VAL A 14 -9.88 16.03 -22.29
C VAL A 14 -8.58 15.91 -21.48
N VAL A 15 -7.83 17.02 -21.28
CA VAL A 15 -6.63 17.01 -20.42
C VAL A 15 -7.00 17.01 -18.93
N THR A 16 -8.11 17.62 -18.51
CA THR A 16 -8.56 17.56 -17.10
C THR A 16 -9.20 16.23 -16.72
N LEU A 17 -9.75 15.47 -17.66
CA LEU A 17 -10.22 14.10 -17.43
C LEU A 17 -9.10 13.04 -17.46
N GLY A 18 -7.93 13.37 -18.02
CA GLY A 18 -6.78 12.46 -18.07
C GLY A 18 -5.91 12.44 -16.80
N LEU A 19 -6.14 13.37 -15.87
CA LEU A 19 -5.29 13.56 -14.68
C LEU A 19 -5.92 13.06 -13.37
N VAL A 20 -7.18 12.62 -13.38
CA VAL A 20 -7.87 12.14 -12.17
C VAL A 20 -8.70 10.92 -12.53
N GLY A 21 -8.08 9.74 -12.52
CA GLY A 21 -8.85 8.53 -12.79
C GLY A 21 -7.99 7.30 -12.96
N MET A 22 -7.27 6.91 -11.91
CA MET A 22 -7.06 5.48 -11.70
C MET A 22 -8.44 4.82 -11.78
N ALA A 23 -8.60 3.79 -12.62
CA ALA A 23 -9.89 3.14 -12.71
C ALA A 23 -10.21 2.53 -11.34
N TYR A 24 -11.48 2.61 -10.94
CA TYR A 24 -11.94 1.99 -9.71
C TYR A 24 -11.43 0.54 -9.63
N GLY A 25 -10.87 0.16 -8.47
CA GLY A 25 -10.32 -1.17 -8.22
C GLY A 25 -8.87 -1.40 -8.66
N GLN A 26 -8.12 -0.38 -9.09
CA GLN A 26 -6.70 -0.52 -9.44
C GLN A 26 -5.74 -0.31 -8.25
N PHE A 27 -4.53 -0.84 -8.36
CA PHE A 27 -3.43 -0.62 -7.40
C PHE A 27 -3.08 0.86 -7.32
N GLY A 28 -3.05 1.45 -6.13
CA GLY A 28 -2.79 2.87 -5.94
C GLY A 28 -4.00 3.77 -6.16
N TYR A 29 -5.18 3.19 -6.45
CA TYR A 29 -6.42 3.95 -6.51
C TYR A 29 -6.70 4.62 -5.17
N ARG A 30 -6.93 5.95 -5.22
CA ARG A 30 -7.41 6.71 -4.05
C ARG A 30 -8.91 6.63 -3.96
N VAL A 31 -9.39 6.18 -2.81
CA VAL A 31 -10.82 6.16 -2.49
C VAL A 31 -11.36 7.58 -2.49
N THR A 32 -12.47 7.80 -3.18
CA THR A 32 -13.17 9.08 -3.28
C THR A 32 -14.51 8.98 -2.55
N ASN A 33 -15.17 10.11 -2.29
CA ASN A 33 -16.52 10.11 -1.71
C ASN A 33 -17.57 9.34 -2.53
N SER A 34 -17.31 9.08 -3.81
CA SER A 34 -18.19 8.31 -4.70
C SER A 34 -17.77 6.85 -4.88
N SER A 35 -16.67 6.42 -4.25
CA SER A 35 -16.23 5.03 -4.35
C SER A 35 -17.22 4.12 -3.62
N PRO A 36 -17.66 3.01 -4.23
CA PRO A 36 -18.68 2.14 -3.63
C PRO A 36 -18.19 1.44 -2.35
N GLU A 37 -16.87 1.33 -2.17
CA GLU A 37 -16.20 0.76 -1.00
C GLU A 37 -16.15 1.70 0.22
N VAL A 38 -16.58 2.97 0.09
CA VAL A 38 -16.58 3.92 1.22
C VAL A 38 -17.51 3.44 2.32
N GLY A 39 -16.97 3.36 3.53
CA GLY A 39 -17.70 2.93 4.72
C GLY A 39 -17.67 1.42 4.96
N ASP A 40 -17.08 0.64 4.06
CA ASP A 40 -16.83 -0.78 4.31
C ASP A 40 -15.85 -0.96 5.47
N ILE A 41 -16.06 -2.02 6.25
CA ILE A 41 -15.22 -2.35 7.40
C ILE A 41 -13.94 -3.00 6.88
N VAL A 42 -12.80 -2.45 7.29
CA VAL A 42 -11.49 -3.06 7.06
C VAL A 42 -10.88 -3.53 8.36
N GLU A 43 -10.25 -4.68 8.29
CA GLU A 43 -9.77 -5.45 9.41
C GLU A 43 -8.27 -5.23 9.57
N ASP A 44 -7.84 -5.13 10.81
CA ASP A 44 -6.41 -5.16 11.10
C ASP A 44 -5.87 -6.56 10.76
N PHE A 45 -4.67 -6.65 10.20
CA PHE A 45 -3.95 -7.91 10.08
C PHE A 45 -3.84 -8.53 11.48
N ALA A 46 -4.53 -9.66 11.67
CA ALA A 46 -4.98 -10.09 12.99
C ALA A 46 -3.87 -10.15 14.03
N ASP A 47 -4.19 -9.57 15.20
CA ASP A 47 -3.92 -10.10 16.52
C ASP A 47 -4.60 -11.48 16.64
N ASN A 48 -3.84 -12.56 16.81
CA ASN A 48 -4.45 -13.88 17.07
C ASN A 48 -5.00 -13.98 18.52
N LEU A 49 -6.18 -14.61 18.61
CA LEU A 49 -6.99 -15.03 19.77
C LEU A 49 -6.22 -15.73 20.94
N PRO A 50 -6.85 -15.99 22.11
CA PRO A 50 -6.21 -15.96 23.43
C PRO A 50 -5.18 -17.08 23.61
N SER A 51 -3.94 -16.79 23.25
CA SER A 51 -2.75 -17.47 23.75
C SER A 51 -2.35 -16.84 25.10
N PRO A 52 -1.83 -17.60 26.07
CA PRO A 52 -1.25 -17.05 27.29
C PRO A 52 0.03 -16.22 27.06
N GLU A 53 0.53 -16.16 25.83
CA GLU A 53 1.70 -15.38 25.40
C GLU A 53 1.27 -13.99 24.87
N PRO A 54 2.07 -12.92 25.10
CA PRO A 54 1.75 -11.59 24.62
C PRO A 54 1.55 -11.58 23.10
N PHE A 55 0.43 -10.98 22.69
CA PHE A 55 -0.03 -10.82 21.30
C PHE A 55 1.10 -10.47 20.34
N VAL A 56 1.19 -11.20 19.22
CA VAL A 56 2.04 -10.83 18.09
C VAL A 56 1.11 -10.54 16.93
N GLN A 57 0.94 -9.24 16.62
CA GLN A 57 0.31 -8.80 15.37
C GLN A 57 1.03 -9.48 14.21
N THR A 58 0.27 -9.99 13.24
CA THR A 58 0.84 -10.60 12.04
C THR A 58 1.61 -9.51 11.29
N PRO A 59 2.97 -9.55 11.26
CA PRO A 59 3.72 -8.45 10.72
C PRO A 59 3.42 -8.30 9.23
N VAL A 60 3.25 -7.05 8.81
CA VAL A 60 3.16 -6.68 7.40
C VAL A 60 4.35 -5.79 7.08
N GLN A 61 5.31 -6.33 6.34
CA GLN A 61 6.57 -5.66 6.04
C GLN A 61 6.86 -5.69 4.55
N MET A 62 7.67 -4.75 4.08
CA MET A 62 8.07 -4.72 2.68
C MET A 62 9.48 -5.27 2.51
N GLY A 63 9.66 -6.06 1.46
CA GLY A 63 10.94 -6.61 1.01
C GLY A 63 10.98 -6.63 -0.51
N TYR A 64 12.15 -6.84 -1.10
CA TYR A 64 12.27 -6.93 -2.55
C TYR A 64 13.00 -8.19 -2.97
N TRP A 65 12.57 -8.79 -4.07
CA TRP A 65 13.32 -9.84 -4.71
C TRP A 65 14.32 -9.21 -5.69
N ASP A 66 15.60 -9.33 -5.35
CA ASP A 66 16.72 -8.84 -6.15
C ASP A 66 16.95 -9.77 -7.34
N THR A 67 16.57 -9.31 -8.54
CA THR A 67 16.75 -10.07 -9.78
C THR A 67 17.84 -9.48 -10.67
N GLY A 68 18.37 -8.32 -10.28
CA GLY A 68 19.37 -7.56 -11.01
C GLY A 68 20.80 -8.05 -10.84
N SER A 69 21.72 -7.37 -11.52
CA SER A 69 23.17 -7.56 -11.34
C SER A 69 23.71 -6.85 -10.09
N SER A 70 22.92 -5.94 -9.52
CA SER A 70 23.30 -5.05 -8.43
C SER A 70 22.95 -5.67 -7.08
N SER A 71 23.72 -6.68 -6.65
CA SER A 71 23.37 -7.45 -5.46
C SER A 71 23.06 -6.56 -4.23
N MET A 72 21.94 -6.83 -3.58
CA MET A 72 21.45 -6.18 -2.36
C MET A 72 21.14 -4.68 -2.50
N THR A 73 20.80 -4.22 -3.72
CA THR A 73 20.36 -2.83 -3.96
C THR A 73 19.07 -2.85 -4.76
N PHE A 74 17.99 -2.32 -4.17
CA PHE A 74 16.71 -2.20 -4.85
C PHE A 74 16.82 -1.30 -6.09
N ASP A 75 16.56 -1.85 -7.29
CA ASP A 75 16.57 -1.13 -8.56
C ASP A 75 15.41 -1.49 -9.50
N GLU A 76 15.42 -0.98 -10.76
CA GLU A 76 14.33 -1.17 -11.73
C GLU A 76 14.11 -2.64 -12.14
N GLY A 77 15.11 -3.51 -11.95
CA GLY A 77 14.96 -4.94 -12.20
C GLY A 77 14.21 -5.67 -11.08
N ASP A 78 14.07 -5.06 -9.92
CA ASP A 78 13.60 -5.77 -8.72
C ASP A 78 12.09 -5.67 -8.54
N VAL A 79 11.54 -6.70 -7.90
CA VAL A 79 10.12 -6.73 -7.56
C VAL A 79 9.95 -6.42 -6.09
N LEU A 80 9.18 -5.39 -5.79
CA LEU A 80 8.83 -5.00 -4.43
C LEU A 80 7.61 -5.79 -3.98
N TYR A 81 7.65 -6.35 -2.78
CA TYR A 81 6.55 -7.10 -2.17
C TYR A 81 6.12 -6.48 -0.85
N LEU A 82 4.82 -6.57 -0.58
CA LEU A 82 4.26 -6.52 0.75
C LEU A 82 4.18 -7.96 1.27
N HIS A 83 5.09 -8.30 2.16
CA HIS A 83 5.16 -9.59 2.81
C HIS A 83 4.23 -9.63 4.03
N ILE A 84 3.41 -10.69 4.11
CA ILE A 84 2.40 -10.85 5.15
C ILE A 84 2.68 -12.15 5.89
N GLY A 85 2.76 -12.10 7.22
CA GLY A 85 2.97 -13.29 8.05
C GLY A 85 4.32 -13.34 8.77
N GLY A 86 5.22 -12.39 8.50
CA GLY A 86 6.58 -12.44 9.04
C GLY A 86 7.34 -11.13 8.93
N VAL A 87 8.43 -11.04 9.70
CA VAL A 87 9.42 -9.97 9.56
C VAL A 87 10.32 -10.33 8.38
N VAL A 88 10.52 -9.39 7.45
CA VAL A 88 11.46 -9.61 6.35
C VAL A 88 12.88 -9.51 6.89
N VAL A 89 13.56 -10.64 6.88
CA VAL A 89 14.99 -10.80 7.17
C VAL A 89 15.68 -11.53 6.02
N MET A 90 17.01 -11.53 5.97
CA MET A 90 17.75 -12.30 4.97
C MET A 90 17.32 -13.78 5.00
N GLY A 91 16.92 -14.32 3.83
CA GLY A 91 16.40 -15.67 3.69
C GLY A 91 14.91 -15.81 4.05
N THR A 92 14.17 -14.72 4.12
CA THR A 92 12.69 -14.75 4.13
C THR A 92 12.22 -14.97 2.72
N ASP A 93 11.29 -15.89 2.50
CA ASP A 93 10.81 -16.21 1.17
C ASP A 93 9.52 -15.45 0.84
N VAL A 94 9.37 -15.06 -0.43
CA VAL A 94 8.08 -14.64 -0.98
C VAL A 94 7.07 -15.75 -0.73
N SER A 95 6.00 -15.40 -0.02
CA SER A 95 4.96 -16.31 0.44
C SER A 95 3.69 -16.18 -0.39
N ALA A 96 2.86 -17.23 -0.38
CA ALA A 96 1.54 -17.14 -0.97
C ALA A 96 0.73 -16.01 -0.30
N ASN A 97 -0.03 -15.27 -1.10
CA ASN A 97 -0.76 -14.05 -0.71
C ASN A 97 0.10 -12.82 -0.39
N ASP A 98 1.43 -12.86 -0.52
CA ASP A 98 2.22 -11.63 -0.57
C ASP A 98 1.77 -10.78 -1.77
N ILE A 99 1.80 -9.44 -1.63
CA ILE A 99 1.30 -8.53 -2.67
C ILE A 99 2.48 -7.91 -3.42
N ARG A 100 2.45 -7.98 -4.75
CA ARG A 100 3.41 -7.27 -5.60
C ARG A 100 3.09 -5.78 -5.58
N LEU A 101 4.04 -4.95 -5.17
CA LEU A 101 3.90 -3.48 -5.12
C LEU A 101 4.50 -2.79 -6.36
N THR A 102 5.25 -3.53 -7.16
CA THR A 102 5.69 -3.16 -8.51
C THR A 102 5.20 -4.21 -9.52
N ASP A 103 5.13 -3.84 -10.79
CA ASP A 103 4.84 -4.80 -11.85
C ASP A 103 5.96 -5.84 -11.98
N SER A 104 5.61 -7.07 -12.34
CA SER A 104 6.55 -8.16 -12.55
C SER A 104 6.15 -9.05 -13.73
N ALA A 105 7.02 -9.97 -14.12
CA ALA A 105 6.69 -11.00 -15.11
C ALA A 105 5.59 -11.98 -14.66
N PHE A 106 5.28 -12.03 -13.35
CA PHE A 106 4.36 -12.99 -12.74
C PHE A 106 3.02 -12.38 -12.34
N GLY A 107 2.89 -11.05 -12.40
CA GLY A 107 1.67 -10.34 -12.05
C GLY A 107 1.88 -8.84 -12.05
N SER A 108 0.78 -8.10 -12.22
CA SER A 108 0.75 -6.64 -12.08
C SER A 108 0.87 -6.23 -10.62
N ALA A 109 1.19 -4.97 -10.38
CA ALA A 109 1.11 -4.39 -9.05
C ALA A 109 -0.31 -4.54 -8.45
N GLY A 110 -0.36 -4.76 -7.15
CA GLY A 110 -1.54 -5.13 -6.37
C GLY A 110 -1.96 -6.59 -6.49
N SER A 111 -1.37 -7.37 -7.41
CA SER A 111 -1.67 -8.81 -7.48
C SER A 111 -1.02 -9.57 -6.32
N LYS A 112 -1.72 -10.61 -5.85
CA LYS A 112 -1.19 -11.56 -4.86
C LYS A 112 -0.34 -12.64 -5.53
N VAL A 113 0.68 -13.11 -4.83
CA VAL A 113 1.48 -14.28 -5.22
C VAL A 113 0.64 -15.55 -5.03
N LYS A 114 0.57 -16.38 -6.07
CA LYS A 114 -0.23 -17.60 -6.11
C LYS A 114 0.65 -18.84 -6.27
N ALA A 115 0.06 -19.99 -5.95
CA ALA A 115 0.70 -21.27 -6.22
C ALA A 115 1.02 -21.41 -7.71
N GLY A 116 2.29 -21.67 -8.02
CA GLY A 116 2.78 -21.81 -9.39
C GLY A 116 3.35 -20.55 -10.01
N ASP A 117 3.26 -19.39 -9.34
CA ASP A 117 3.98 -18.20 -9.77
C ASP A 117 5.50 -18.43 -9.61
N GLY A 118 6.29 -17.96 -10.58
CA GLY A 118 7.74 -18.22 -10.61
C GLY A 118 8.55 -17.42 -9.58
N ASP A 119 7.91 -16.47 -8.90
CA ASP A 119 8.47 -15.68 -7.81
C ASP A 119 8.07 -16.18 -6.42
N LEU A 120 7.22 -17.20 -6.30
CA LEU A 120 6.98 -17.90 -5.04
C LEU A 120 8.28 -18.56 -4.55
N GLU A 121 8.50 -18.56 -3.23
CA GLU A 121 9.70 -19.14 -2.58
C GLU A 121 11.02 -18.49 -3.03
N LYS A 122 10.98 -17.22 -3.48
CA LYS A 122 12.19 -16.44 -3.76
C LYS A 122 12.63 -15.66 -2.54
N ASP A 123 13.94 -15.63 -2.32
CA ASP A 123 14.55 -14.88 -1.23
C ASP A 123 14.23 -13.37 -1.35
N LEU A 124 13.51 -12.85 -0.36
CA LEU A 124 13.33 -11.43 -0.14
C LEU A 124 14.57 -10.84 0.53
N THR A 125 15.01 -9.71 -0.02
CA THR A 125 16.01 -8.84 0.57
C THR A 125 15.32 -7.78 1.42
N PRO A 126 15.72 -7.61 2.70
CA PRO A 126 15.21 -6.54 3.55
C PRO A 126 15.80 -5.19 3.16
N PHE A 127 15.03 -4.13 3.39
CA PHE A 127 15.53 -2.76 3.27
C PHE A 127 16.44 -2.36 4.45
N PRO A 128 17.36 -1.39 4.25
CA PRO A 128 18.14 -0.84 5.33
C PRO A 128 17.26 -0.16 6.38
N ARG A 129 17.76 -0.07 7.63
CA ARG A 129 17.02 0.48 8.76
C ARG A 129 16.45 1.87 8.45
N GLY A 130 15.15 2.02 8.67
CA GLY A 130 14.42 3.26 8.42
C GLY A 130 13.90 3.38 7.00
N LEU A 131 14.01 2.35 6.16
CA LEU A 131 13.30 2.18 4.90
C LEU A 131 12.70 0.76 4.88
N PRO A 132 11.67 0.51 4.05
CA PRO A 132 10.95 1.52 3.29
C PRO A 132 9.91 2.25 4.16
N ARG A 133 9.31 3.30 3.62
CA ARG A 133 8.24 4.10 4.27
C ARG A 133 7.16 4.44 3.28
N ILE A 134 5.98 4.85 3.77
CA ILE A 134 4.99 5.52 2.92
C ILE A 134 5.11 7.01 3.17
N VAL A 135 5.29 7.79 2.11
CA VAL A 135 5.48 9.24 2.16
C VAL A 135 4.53 9.93 1.19
N PHE A 136 4.31 11.22 1.39
CA PHE A 136 3.55 12.05 0.46
C PHE A 136 4.32 13.31 0.08
N VAL A 137 4.04 13.83 -1.11
CA VAL A 137 4.44 15.16 -1.58
C VAL A 137 3.21 16.04 -1.55
N ASP A 138 3.35 17.22 -0.93
CA ASP A 138 2.29 18.23 -0.83
C ASP A 138 2.20 18.99 -2.15
N GLU A 139 1.11 18.80 -2.89
CA GLU A 139 0.93 19.37 -4.24
C GLU A 139 0.44 20.83 -4.22
N VAL A 140 0.46 21.50 -3.05
CA VAL A 140 0.04 22.90 -2.85
C VAL A 140 -1.45 23.14 -3.13
N LEU A 141 -2.20 22.10 -3.49
CA LEU A 141 -3.63 22.13 -3.76
C LEU A 141 -4.46 21.74 -2.53
N GLY A 142 -4.32 22.52 -1.46
CA GLY A 142 -5.05 22.26 -0.22
C GLY A 142 -4.49 23.02 0.96
N VAL A 143 -4.40 22.36 2.11
CA VAL A 143 -3.79 22.94 3.30
C VAL A 143 -2.32 22.53 3.35
N VAL A 144 -1.44 23.49 3.07
CA VAL A 144 0.01 23.26 3.06
C VAL A 144 0.47 22.57 4.35
N GLY A 145 1.23 21.49 4.21
CA GLY A 145 1.74 20.62 5.26
C GLY A 145 0.76 19.55 5.74
N GLN A 146 -0.44 19.48 5.18
CA GLN A 146 -1.44 18.48 5.53
C GLN A 146 -1.70 17.54 4.36
N PHE A 147 -1.57 16.23 4.64
CA PHE A 147 -1.92 15.21 3.68
C PHE A 147 -3.39 15.31 3.25
N ASP A 148 -3.63 15.44 1.95
CA ASP A 148 -4.97 15.45 1.35
C ASP A 148 -5.06 14.60 0.08
N ILE A 149 -6.21 14.66 -0.61
CA ILE A 149 -6.53 13.80 -1.76
C ILE A 149 -5.75 14.16 -3.03
N THR A 150 -5.25 15.38 -3.12
CA THR A 150 -4.53 15.88 -4.29
C THR A 150 -3.05 15.55 -4.24
N ASP A 151 -2.52 15.28 -3.04
CA ASP A 151 -1.13 14.95 -2.83
C ASP A 151 -0.67 13.75 -3.68
N SER A 152 0.63 13.60 -3.86
CA SER A 152 1.19 12.39 -4.44
C SER A 152 1.70 11.47 -3.33
N VAL A 153 1.51 10.15 -3.43
CA VAL A 153 1.96 9.18 -2.42
C VAL A 153 2.95 8.21 -3.04
N TYR A 154 3.97 7.86 -2.26
CA TYR A 154 5.09 7.03 -2.67
C TYR A 154 5.46 6.03 -1.58
N ILE A 155 6.04 4.90 -1.99
CA ILE A 155 6.87 4.07 -1.13
C ILE A 155 8.29 4.59 -1.26
N LYS A 156 8.82 5.17 -0.18
CA LYS A 156 10.21 5.60 -0.08
C LYS A 156 11.11 4.39 0.14
N THR A 157 12.03 4.14 -0.78
CA THR A 157 12.96 3.00 -0.78
C THR A 157 14.43 3.45 -0.83
N ALA A 158 14.68 4.69 -1.25
CA ALA A 158 16.01 5.26 -1.37
C ALA A 158 16.33 6.30 -0.28
N SER A 159 17.61 6.61 -0.09
CA SER A 159 18.06 7.74 0.74
C SER A 159 18.34 8.99 -0.12
N PRO A 160 18.22 10.20 0.44
CA PRO A 160 17.79 10.53 1.81
C PRO A 160 16.26 10.36 2.00
N ALA A 161 15.82 10.18 3.26
CA ALA A 161 14.43 9.81 3.56
C ALA A 161 13.38 10.93 3.37
N TRP A 162 13.81 12.17 3.13
CA TRP A 162 12.94 13.36 3.03
C TRP A 162 12.87 13.97 1.63
N ILE A 163 13.56 13.37 0.65
CA ILE A 163 13.53 13.81 -0.76
C ILE A 163 13.34 12.58 -1.64
N LEU A 164 12.42 12.67 -2.60
CA LEU A 164 12.22 11.63 -3.59
C LEU A 164 13.47 11.47 -4.46
N GLY A 165 13.92 10.22 -4.58
CA GLY A 165 15.10 9.83 -5.34
C GLY A 165 14.80 8.68 -6.28
N SER A 166 15.81 8.32 -7.08
CA SER A 166 15.69 7.19 -7.98
C SER A 166 15.42 5.91 -7.18
N GLY A 167 14.42 5.15 -7.59
CA GLY A 167 14.02 3.90 -6.95
C GLY A 167 12.81 3.97 -6.03
N ASP A 168 12.38 5.17 -5.60
CA ASP A 168 11.12 5.29 -4.85
C ASP A 168 9.93 4.88 -5.73
N VAL A 169 8.91 4.22 -5.17
CA VAL A 169 7.79 3.67 -5.96
C VAL A 169 6.57 4.56 -5.87
N ARG A 170 5.97 4.91 -7.00
CA ARG A 170 4.74 5.71 -7.06
C ARG A 170 3.53 4.87 -6.62
N LEU A 171 2.79 5.32 -5.62
CA LEU A 171 1.47 4.78 -5.32
C LEU A 171 0.38 5.57 -6.05
N SER A 172 0.59 6.85 -6.33
CA SER A 172 -0.33 7.70 -7.10
C SER A 172 0.13 7.95 -8.52
N SER A 173 -0.80 8.22 -9.42
CA SER A 173 -0.53 8.42 -10.84
C SER A 173 -0.28 9.88 -11.27
N VAL A 174 0.03 10.80 -10.34
CA VAL A 174 0.12 12.25 -10.61
C VAL A 174 1.35 12.58 -11.47
N HIS A 175 2.52 12.03 -11.13
CA HIS A 175 3.79 12.31 -11.80
C HIS A 175 4.29 11.18 -12.71
N GLY A 176 3.54 10.09 -12.80
CA GLY A 176 3.92 8.88 -13.54
C GLY A 176 2.86 7.80 -13.35
N LEU A 177 3.09 6.60 -13.86
CA LEU A 177 2.19 5.48 -13.60
C LEU A 177 2.32 5.02 -12.15
N SER A 178 1.22 4.64 -11.50
CA SER A 178 1.29 3.91 -10.24
C SER A 178 2.11 2.62 -10.43
N ALA A 179 2.78 2.18 -9.38
CA ALA A 179 3.75 1.08 -9.36
C ALA A 179 5.05 1.29 -10.14
N SER A 180 5.25 2.43 -10.80
CA SER A 180 6.53 2.76 -11.44
C SER A 180 7.53 3.34 -10.44
N LEU A 181 8.82 3.14 -10.71
CA LEU A 181 9.90 3.75 -9.95
C LEU A 181 10.13 5.20 -10.41
N VAL A 182 10.42 6.09 -9.46
CA VAL A 182 10.95 7.43 -9.71
C VAL A 182 12.34 7.29 -10.33
N LYS A 183 12.60 8.07 -11.39
CA LYS A 183 13.87 8.10 -12.11
C LYS A 183 14.46 9.51 -12.11
N GLU A 184 15.77 9.60 -12.27
CA GLU A 184 16.42 10.89 -12.45
C GLU A 184 15.86 11.63 -13.67
N GLY A 185 15.40 12.86 -13.46
CA GLY A 185 14.78 13.69 -14.50
C GLY A 185 13.26 13.59 -14.58
N ASP A 186 12.63 12.67 -13.83
CA ASP A 186 11.18 12.68 -13.67
C ASP A 186 10.71 13.94 -12.93
N SER A 187 9.47 14.36 -13.15
CA SER A 187 8.94 15.62 -12.59
C SER A 187 8.82 15.64 -11.07
N ASP A 188 8.81 14.48 -10.43
CA ASP A 188 8.79 14.26 -8.99
C ASP A 188 10.16 13.95 -8.38
N TYR A 189 11.20 13.79 -9.21
CA TYR A 189 12.55 13.58 -8.73
C TYR A 189 13.06 14.83 -7.99
N GLY A 190 13.57 14.63 -6.78
CA GLY A 190 14.11 15.72 -5.95
C GLY A 190 13.04 16.50 -5.18
N LEU A 191 11.76 16.14 -5.25
CA LEU A 191 10.71 16.77 -4.45
C LEU A 191 10.84 16.39 -2.97
N GLU A 192 10.59 17.36 -2.09
CA GLU A 192 10.52 17.12 -0.65
C GLU A 192 9.27 16.32 -0.30
N CYS A 193 9.42 15.30 0.54
CA CYS A 193 8.33 14.45 0.96
C CYS A 193 8.21 14.38 2.49
N SER A 194 6.98 14.25 2.96
CA SER A 194 6.63 14.08 4.36
C SER A 194 6.17 12.66 4.66
N VAL A 195 6.43 12.18 5.88
CA VAL A 195 6.05 10.81 6.25
C VAL A 195 4.55 10.68 6.45
N LEU A 196 3.98 9.66 5.80
CA LEU A 196 2.62 9.19 6.03
C LEU A 196 2.61 7.95 6.95
N HIS A 197 3.59 7.05 6.75
CA HIS A 197 3.84 5.89 7.60
C HIS A 197 5.35 5.62 7.76
N GLN A 198 5.83 5.41 8.99
CA GLN A 198 7.27 5.29 9.28
C GLN A 198 7.88 3.93 8.92
N GLY A 199 7.06 2.88 8.76
CA GLY A 199 7.53 1.49 8.64
C GLY A 199 8.33 1.02 9.86
N PRO A 200 9.00 -0.14 9.80
CA PRO A 200 8.98 -1.13 8.72
C PRO A 200 7.74 -2.04 8.77
N SER A 201 7.08 -2.15 9.93
CA SER A 201 5.78 -2.83 10.08
C SER A 201 4.68 -1.84 9.75
N PHE A 202 3.92 -2.10 8.71
CA PHE A 202 2.92 -1.17 8.16
C PHE A 202 1.51 -1.42 8.73
N ASP A 203 1.32 -2.48 9.50
CA ASP A 203 0.09 -2.89 10.19
C ASP A 203 -0.10 -2.23 11.58
N VAL A 204 0.94 -1.54 12.09
CA VAL A 204 0.98 -0.96 13.44
C VAL A 204 0.81 0.56 13.39
N TRP A 205 0.00 1.11 14.29
CA TRP A 205 -0.11 2.56 14.46
C TRP A 205 1.06 3.10 15.30
N TYR A 206 1.98 3.84 14.69
CA TYR A 206 3.08 4.52 15.40
C TYR A 206 2.77 6.00 15.68
N PRO A 207 3.38 6.61 16.72
CA PRO A 207 3.36 8.06 16.86
C PRO A 207 3.88 8.75 15.60
N GLY A 208 3.04 9.54 14.94
CA GLY A 208 3.35 10.21 13.67
C GLY A 208 2.95 9.43 12.40
N ALA A 209 2.44 8.20 12.52
CA ALA A 209 1.70 7.56 11.44
C ALA A 209 0.34 8.26 11.28
N ARG A 210 -0.07 8.44 10.02
CA ARG A 210 -1.40 8.99 9.67
C ARG A 210 -2.39 7.94 9.18
N GLY A 211 -1.94 6.69 9.07
CA GLY A 211 -2.70 5.55 8.60
C GLY A 211 -1.96 4.24 8.87
N LYS A 212 -2.48 3.11 8.42
CA LYS A 212 -1.84 1.79 8.46
C LYS A 212 -2.45 0.85 7.42
N LEU A 213 -1.83 -0.30 7.18
CA LEU A 213 -2.38 -1.32 6.31
C LEU A 213 -3.45 -2.14 7.03
N ARG A 214 -4.57 -2.35 6.32
CA ARG A 214 -5.73 -3.15 6.73
C ARG A 214 -6.26 -3.91 5.53
N PHE A 215 -7.10 -4.91 5.75
CA PHE A 215 -7.71 -5.68 4.66
C PHE A 215 -9.24 -5.73 4.77
N PHE A 216 -9.93 -5.64 3.64
CA PHE A 216 -11.34 -5.96 3.51
C PHE A 216 -11.48 -7.47 3.37
N ASN A 217 -12.19 -8.10 4.31
CA ASN A 217 -12.44 -9.53 4.30
C ASN A 217 -13.61 -9.85 3.36
N GLU A 218 -13.29 -10.16 2.12
CA GLU A 218 -14.26 -10.30 1.03
C GLU A 218 -15.13 -11.55 1.20
N ASN A 219 -14.54 -12.65 1.68
CA ASN A 219 -15.23 -13.93 1.82
C ASN A 219 -15.88 -14.13 3.21
N GLY A 220 -15.65 -13.20 4.14
CA GLY A 220 -16.19 -13.23 5.50
C GLY A 220 -15.62 -14.37 6.35
N ASN A 221 -14.47 -14.94 5.97
CA ASN A 221 -13.83 -16.00 6.74
C ASN A 221 -13.45 -15.48 8.14
N VAL A 222 -13.45 -16.36 9.13
CA VAL A 222 -13.00 -15.99 10.48
C VAL A 222 -12.32 -17.20 11.10
N PHE A 223 -11.37 -16.95 11.99
CA PHE A 223 -10.76 -18.02 12.77
C PHE A 223 -11.76 -18.60 13.76
N ILE A 224 -12.15 -19.85 13.54
CA ILE A 224 -13.00 -20.59 14.47
C ILE A 224 -12.08 -21.36 15.40
N ASP A 225 -11.95 -20.93 16.66
CA ASP A 225 -11.33 -21.74 17.70
C ASP A 225 -12.32 -22.82 18.15
N PRO A 226 -12.08 -24.11 17.84
CA PRO A 226 -12.97 -25.19 18.23
C PRO A 226 -13.04 -25.41 19.75
N GLY A 227 -12.13 -24.81 20.54
CA GLY A 227 -12.10 -24.88 22.00
C GLY A 227 -12.62 -23.64 22.73
N ALA A 228 -12.90 -22.54 22.01
CA ALA A 228 -13.31 -21.29 22.65
C ALA A 228 -14.75 -21.37 23.20
N PRO A 229 -15.02 -20.86 24.42
CA PRO A 229 -16.37 -20.70 24.91
C PRO A 229 -17.17 -19.81 23.95
N LEU A 230 -18.42 -20.18 23.65
CA LEU A 230 -19.39 -19.42 22.82
C LEU A 230 -19.58 -17.91 23.17
N LYS A 231 -18.95 -17.43 24.25
CA LYS A 231 -19.02 -16.05 24.76
C LYS A 231 -17.79 -15.19 24.44
N THR A 232 -16.73 -15.72 23.81
CA THR A 232 -15.52 -14.95 23.46
C THR A 232 -15.56 -14.36 22.04
N LEU A 233 -16.74 -14.22 21.44
CA LEU A 233 -16.92 -13.54 20.16
C LEU A 233 -16.59 -12.05 20.25
N PRO A 234 -16.04 -11.45 19.18
CA PRO A 234 -15.94 -12.01 17.82
C PRO A 234 -14.62 -12.75 17.51
N SER A 235 -14.72 -13.80 16.69
CA SER A 235 -13.56 -14.44 16.03
C SER A 235 -12.84 -13.46 15.08
N PRO A 236 -11.50 -13.45 15.01
CA PRO A 236 -10.75 -12.56 14.16
C PRO A 236 -10.87 -13.02 12.70
N PRO A 237 -10.98 -12.08 11.76
CA PRO A 237 -10.86 -12.30 10.32
C PRO A 237 -9.53 -12.96 9.93
N ILE A 238 -9.52 -13.70 8.82
CA ILE A 238 -8.30 -14.32 8.29
C ILE A 238 -7.99 -13.69 6.94
N TYR A 239 -6.81 -13.08 6.81
CA TYR A 239 -6.36 -12.60 5.51
C TYR A 239 -6.11 -13.77 4.53
N ASP A 240 -6.74 -13.75 3.37
CA ASP A 240 -6.49 -14.71 2.29
C ASP A 240 -6.62 -14.12 0.85
N GLU A 241 -6.71 -14.99 -0.15
CA GLU A 241 -6.60 -14.63 -1.57
C GLU A 241 -7.67 -13.63 -2.09
N PRO A 242 -8.96 -13.74 -1.76
CA PRO A 242 -9.97 -12.78 -2.19
C PRO A 242 -9.90 -11.41 -1.48
N ASP A 243 -9.18 -11.28 -0.37
CA ASP A 243 -9.22 -10.09 0.46
C ASP A 243 -8.49 -8.89 -0.14
N VAL A 244 -9.01 -7.68 0.05
CA VAL A 244 -8.43 -6.47 -0.53
C VAL A 244 -7.69 -5.64 0.50
N VAL A 245 -6.42 -5.30 0.27
CA VAL A 245 -5.61 -4.52 1.19
C VAL A 245 -5.68 -3.04 0.86
N TYR A 246 -5.80 -2.22 1.90
CA TYR A 246 -5.80 -0.76 1.82
C TYR A 246 -4.78 -0.18 2.79
N PHE A 247 -4.14 0.91 2.39
CA PHE A 247 -3.55 1.86 3.33
C PHE A 247 -4.67 2.79 3.81
N ASP A 248 -5.17 2.49 4.99
CA ASP A 248 -6.31 3.15 5.60
C ASP A 248 -5.87 4.25 6.57
N LEU A 249 -6.57 5.39 6.50
CA LEU A 249 -6.32 6.58 7.31
C LEU A 249 -7.26 6.68 8.50
N SER A 250 -8.27 5.80 8.59
CA SER A 250 -9.21 5.83 9.70
C SER A 250 -8.48 5.48 11.02
N ASN A 251 -8.85 6.19 12.09
CA ASN A 251 -8.44 5.78 13.43
C ASN A 251 -8.97 4.36 13.72
N PRO A 252 -8.21 3.51 14.43
CA PRO A 252 -8.69 2.20 14.84
C PRO A 252 -9.92 2.36 15.75
N SER A 253 -10.88 1.44 15.59
CA SER A 253 -11.96 1.26 16.56
C SER A 253 -11.42 0.76 17.90
N ALA A 254 -12.18 1.01 18.97
CA ALA A 254 -11.80 0.60 20.32
C ALA A 254 -11.85 -0.93 20.49
N GLN A 255 -11.00 -1.45 21.36
CA GLN A 255 -10.93 -2.85 21.82
C GLN A 255 -12.32 -3.44 22.16
N PRO A 256 -12.56 -4.76 21.99
CA PRO A 256 -11.58 -5.85 21.84
C PRO A 256 -11.23 -6.23 20.40
N ARG A 257 -11.83 -5.58 19.40
CA ARG A 257 -11.53 -5.80 17.97
C ARG A 257 -11.21 -4.46 17.34
N SER A 258 -9.96 -4.25 16.96
CA SER A 258 -9.57 -3.07 16.21
C SER A 258 -9.84 -3.30 14.72
N PHE A 259 -10.67 -2.44 14.15
CA PHE A 259 -11.01 -2.37 12.74
C PHE A 259 -11.05 -0.90 12.32
N GLY A 260 -10.99 -0.65 11.03
CA GLY A 260 -11.17 0.65 10.41
C GLY A 260 -12.42 0.69 9.53
N TYR A 261 -12.60 1.82 8.88
CA TYR A 261 -13.57 1.97 7.81
C TYR A 261 -12.85 2.57 6.62
N ILE A 262 -13.13 2.09 5.42
CA ILE A 262 -12.58 2.70 4.22
C ILE A 262 -13.11 4.13 4.13
N THR A 263 -12.23 5.09 4.39
CA THR A 263 -12.54 6.52 4.24
C THR A 263 -12.09 7.01 2.88
N PRO A 264 -12.70 8.11 2.38
CA PRO A 264 -12.07 8.89 1.33
C PRO A 264 -10.60 9.14 1.66
N ASN A 265 -9.76 9.11 0.63
CA ASN A 265 -8.31 9.21 0.69
C ASN A 265 -7.55 7.95 1.17
N ALA A 266 -8.23 6.86 1.54
CA ALA A 266 -7.57 5.56 1.65
C ALA A 266 -6.98 5.16 0.28
N ILE A 267 -5.93 4.34 0.29
CA ILE A 267 -5.22 3.92 -0.92
C ILE A 267 -5.37 2.42 -1.06
N ARG A 268 -5.90 1.95 -2.20
CA ARG A 268 -6.00 0.52 -2.50
C ARG A 268 -4.61 -0.03 -2.82
N ILE A 269 -4.18 -1.07 -2.10
CA ILE A 269 -2.86 -1.69 -2.21
C ILE A 269 -2.91 -3.04 -2.90
N SER A 270 -4.06 -3.72 -2.94
CA SER A 270 -4.22 -4.95 -3.72
C SER A 270 -5.43 -4.91 -4.65
N LEU A 271 -5.39 -5.78 -5.66
CA LEU A 271 -6.47 -6.02 -6.61
C LEU A 271 -7.43 -7.07 -6.08
#